data_AF-A0A7V4J3F0-F1
#
_entry.id   AF-A0A7V4J3F0-F1
#
_cell.length_a   1.000
_cell.length_b   1.000
_cell.length_c   1.000
_cell.angle_alpha   90.00
_cell.angle_beta   90.00
_cell.angle_gamma   90.00
#
_symmetry.space_group_name_H-M   'P 1'
#
loop_
_entity.id
_entity.type
_entity.pdbx_description
1 polymer ?
#
loop_
_entity_poly.entity_id
_entity_poly.type
_entity_poly.pdbx_seq_one_letter_code
_entity_poly.pdbx_strand_id
1 'polypeptide(L)'
;MLDRIVRNTIYSFQIEKVNMYDPSNVIAYSTDPSLVGKTNLGGRDYQKALKGQHTSRFISIGAVSVPVFWIAIMLQITLAQNLKLLPVSGRFNPRMEYPQVYTGLLLLDTLLAGDLAAFATALRYIIMPALCQSLLVIALVTRTLRGDMLDLMRKDFVMVARANGIHERLIWMRYLMKNALIATVSMLGFLIGYQLGGAVLIEHVLDWPGIGQYALKAALLLDFQPIMGATLFVGCVVVVVNLITDIVYRLIDPRIRAT
;
A
#
# COMPACT_ATOMS: atom_id res chain seq x y z
N MET A 1 -2.83 4.70 26.34
CA MET A 1 -2.19 5.81 25.57
C MET A 1 -2.46 5.66 24.06
N LEU A 2 -2.10 4.53 23.45
CA LEU A 2 -2.41 4.19 22.05
C LEU A 2 -3.90 4.28 21.69
N ASP A 3 -4.79 3.78 22.53
CA ASP A 3 -6.25 3.84 22.31
C ASP A 3 -6.80 5.29 22.24
N ARG A 4 -6.18 6.21 22.98
CA ARG A 4 -6.52 7.64 22.96
C ARG A 4 -5.99 8.33 21.70
N ILE A 5 -4.84 7.88 21.20
CA ILE A 5 -4.22 8.37 19.96
C ILE A 5 -5.01 7.87 18.75
N VAL A 6 -5.36 6.58 18.71
CA VAL A 6 -6.17 5.98 17.63
C VAL A 6 -7.55 6.64 17.57
N ARG A 7 -8.23 6.81 18.72
CA ARG A 7 -9.48 7.57 18.78
C ARG A 7 -9.32 9.01 18.27
N ASN A 8 -8.34 9.77 18.77
CA ASN A 8 -8.10 11.15 18.33
C ASN A 8 -7.72 11.25 16.83
N THR A 9 -7.00 10.26 16.30
CA THR A 9 -6.64 10.18 14.88
C THR A 9 -7.90 9.96 14.03
N ILE A 10 -8.77 9.01 14.41
CA ILE A 10 -10.05 8.77 13.72
C ILE A 10 -10.95 10.02 13.75
N TYR A 11 -11.04 10.72 14.89
CA TYR A 11 -11.82 11.96 15.02
C TYR A 11 -11.28 13.12 14.18
N SER A 12 -9.97 13.16 13.91
CA SER A 12 -9.34 14.25 13.16
C SER A 12 -9.51 14.18 11.63
N PHE A 13 -9.90 13.02 11.10
CA PHE A 13 -10.10 12.81 9.66
C PHE A 13 -11.49 13.26 9.15
N GLN A 14 -12.40 13.71 10.03
CA GLN A 14 -13.80 13.99 9.65
C GLN A 14 -14.16 15.50 9.52
N ILE A 15 -13.22 16.42 9.75
CA ILE A 15 -13.45 17.86 9.50
C ILE A 15 -13.01 18.19 8.08
N GLU A 16 -13.83 17.80 7.11
CA GLU A 16 -13.56 18.04 5.69
C GLU A 16 -14.73 18.76 5.02
N LYS A 17 -14.91 20.02 5.41
CA LYS A 17 -15.42 21.13 4.58
C LYS A 17 -15.39 22.43 5.39
N VAL A 18 -14.38 23.26 5.15
CA VAL A 18 -14.47 24.70 5.44
C VAL A 18 -15.27 25.31 4.30
N ASN A 19 -16.42 25.91 4.60
CA ASN A 19 -17.16 26.70 3.61
C ASN A 19 -16.35 27.97 3.34
N MET A 20 -15.78 28.11 2.14
CA MET A 20 -14.83 29.19 1.82
C MET A 20 -15.48 30.59 1.75
N TYR A 21 -16.83 30.66 1.83
CA TYR A 21 -17.62 31.88 1.72
C TYR A 21 -18.11 32.47 3.05
N ASP A 22 -18.01 31.75 4.18
CA ASP A 22 -18.44 32.26 5.49
C ASP A 22 -17.61 31.65 6.65
N PRO A 23 -16.71 32.43 7.28
CA PRO A 23 -15.89 31.99 8.41
C PRO A 23 -16.69 31.63 9.67
N SER A 24 -17.96 32.05 9.77
CA SER A 24 -18.79 31.86 10.96
C SER A 24 -19.58 30.54 10.96
N ASN A 25 -19.60 29.81 9.84
CA ASN A 25 -20.47 28.64 9.66
C ASN A 25 -19.68 27.39 9.23
N VAL A 26 -18.92 26.83 10.18
CA VAL A 26 -18.15 25.60 10.00
C VAL A 26 -18.95 24.42 10.55
N ILE A 27 -19.59 23.64 9.66
CA ILE A 27 -20.24 22.39 10.04
C ILE A 27 -19.17 21.30 10.15
N ALA A 28 -18.75 20.98 11.37
CA ALA A 28 -17.88 19.83 11.62
C ALA A 28 -18.73 18.57 11.75
N TYR A 29 -18.45 17.56 10.94
CA TYR A 29 -18.98 16.23 11.13
C TYR A 29 -18.09 15.53 12.16
N SER A 30 -18.57 15.40 13.40
CA SER A 30 -17.92 14.68 14.49
C SER A 30 -18.66 13.37 14.73
N THR A 31 -17.98 12.29 15.14
CA THR A 31 -18.64 11.03 15.54
C THR A 31 -19.14 11.04 16.99
N ASP A 32 -18.96 12.14 17.72
CA ASP A 32 -19.71 12.43 18.94
C ASP A 32 -21.12 12.92 18.56
N PRO A 33 -22.19 12.16 18.88
CA PRO A 33 -23.56 12.54 18.55
C PRO A 33 -23.95 13.92 19.09
N SER A 34 -23.27 14.41 20.13
CA SER A 34 -23.51 15.73 20.72
C SER A 34 -22.92 16.90 19.92
N LEU A 35 -22.06 16.62 18.93
CA LEU A 35 -21.33 17.61 18.14
C LEU A 35 -21.73 17.61 16.66
N VAL A 36 -22.41 16.57 16.17
CA VAL A 36 -23.01 16.52 14.83
C VAL A 36 -24.08 17.62 14.70
N GLY A 37 -23.95 18.49 13.71
CA GLY A 37 -24.98 19.49 13.38
C GLY A 37 -24.91 20.80 14.17
N LYS A 38 -23.87 21.01 15.00
CA LYS A 38 -23.65 22.31 15.67
C LYS A 38 -22.95 23.29 14.72
N THR A 39 -23.63 24.39 14.41
CA THR A 39 -23.18 25.47 13.51
C THR A 39 -22.24 26.49 14.17
N ASN A 40 -21.79 26.26 15.41
CA ASN A 40 -20.90 27.18 16.13
C ASN A 40 -19.97 26.41 17.09
N LEU A 41 -18.92 25.78 16.55
CA LEU A 41 -17.81 25.27 17.37
C LEU A 41 -17.00 26.46 17.91
N GLY A 42 -17.46 27.06 18.99
CA GLY A 42 -16.76 28.16 19.65
C GLY A 42 -15.47 27.72 20.34
N GLY A 43 -14.40 28.49 20.12
CA GLY A 43 -13.21 28.63 20.97
C GLY A 43 -12.48 27.34 21.37
N ARG A 44 -12.92 26.68 22.44
CA ARG A 44 -12.21 25.55 23.07
C ARG A 44 -12.33 24.24 22.30
N ASP A 45 -13.51 23.94 21.76
CA ASP A 45 -13.73 22.68 21.05
C ASP A 45 -13.14 22.73 19.63
N TYR A 46 -13.17 23.91 18.99
CA TYR A 46 -12.41 24.19 17.78
C TYR A 46 -10.89 24.05 18.01
N GLN A 47 -10.33 24.66 19.06
CA GLN A 47 -8.91 24.53 19.41
C GLN A 47 -8.50 23.07 19.70
N LYS A 48 -9.35 22.28 20.36
CA LYS A 48 -9.09 20.85 20.60
C LYS A 48 -9.11 20.05 19.29
N ALA A 49 -10.09 20.29 18.43
CA ALA A 49 -10.18 19.63 17.13
C ALA A 49 -8.97 19.97 16.24
N LEU A 50 -8.57 21.25 16.19
CA LEU A 50 -7.41 21.72 15.44
C LEU A 50 -6.11 21.10 15.97
N LYS A 51 -5.91 21.09 17.30
CA LYS A 51 -4.76 20.41 17.93
C LYS A 51 -4.75 18.91 17.63
N GLY A 52 -5.93 18.26 17.63
CA GLY A 52 -6.06 16.85 17.25
C GLY A 52 -5.64 16.60 15.81
N GLN A 53 -6.01 17.48 14.88
CA GLN A 53 -5.63 17.42 13.48
C GLN A 53 -4.14 17.67 13.24
N HIS A 54 -3.53 18.65 13.91
CA HIS A 54 -2.08 18.86 13.82
C HIS A 54 -1.32 17.66 14.38
N THR A 55 -1.78 17.09 15.49
CA THR A 55 -1.16 15.91 16.10
C THR A 55 -1.27 14.68 15.19
N SER A 56 -2.44 14.42 14.59
CA SER A 56 -2.63 13.28 13.70
C SER A 56 -1.86 13.45 12.39
N ARG A 57 -1.78 14.66 11.84
CA ARG A 57 -0.92 14.97 10.69
C ARG A 57 0.55 14.76 11.04
N PHE A 58 1.01 15.24 12.19
CA PHE A 58 2.38 15.05 12.65
C PHE A 58 2.73 13.56 12.81
N ILE A 59 1.85 12.77 13.42
CA ILE A 59 2.02 11.31 13.56
C ILE A 59 1.99 10.63 12.19
N SER A 60 1.09 11.03 11.29
CA SER A 60 0.99 10.44 9.95
C SER A 60 2.24 10.74 9.11
N ILE A 61 2.76 11.98 9.17
CA ILE A 61 3.99 12.38 8.51
C ILE A 61 5.17 11.61 9.12
N GLY A 62 5.23 11.50 10.46
CA GLY A 62 6.25 10.71 11.16
C GLY A 62 6.23 9.23 10.79
N ALA A 63 5.05 8.65 10.58
CA ALA A 63 4.89 7.26 10.14
C ALA A 63 5.36 7.04 8.70
N VAL A 64 5.13 8.01 7.79
CA VAL A 64 5.65 7.98 6.41
C VAL A 64 7.18 8.11 6.40
N SER A 65 7.77 8.79 7.38
CA SER A 65 9.21 8.92 7.54
C SER A 65 9.90 7.65 8.06
N VAL A 66 9.16 6.61 8.44
CA VAL A 66 9.76 5.33 8.87
C VAL A 66 10.27 4.57 7.65
N PRO A 67 11.58 4.30 7.55
CA PRO A 67 12.11 3.58 6.40
C PRO A 67 11.55 2.16 6.30
N VAL A 68 11.35 1.68 5.06
CA VAL A 68 10.74 0.35 4.82
C VAL A 68 11.56 -0.80 5.42
N PHE A 69 12.89 -0.69 5.39
CA PHE A 69 13.77 -1.68 6.00
C PHE A 69 13.58 -1.78 7.52
N TRP A 70 13.19 -0.69 8.18
CA TRP A 70 12.91 -0.70 9.62
C TRP A 70 11.65 -1.51 9.92
N ILE A 71 10.64 -1.42 9.06
CA ILE A 71 9.45 -2.29 9.14
C ILE A 71 9.86 -3.76 9.00
N ALA A 72 10.79 -4.08 8.08
CA ALA A 72 11.29 -5.45 7.95
C ALA A 72 11.99 -5.94 9.23
N ILE A 73 12.82 -5.11 9.87
CA ILE A 73 13.47 -5.42 11.16
C ILE A 73 12.42 -5.62 12.26
N MET A 74 11.40 -4.75 12.35
CA MET A 74 10.33 -4.90 13.34
C MET A 74 9.52 -6.17 13.13
N LEU A 75 9.24 -6.53 11.87
CA LEU A 75 8.61 -7.80 11.54
C LEU A 75 9.50 -8.97 11.96
N GLN A 76 10.81 -8.92 11.74
CA GLN A 76 11.75 -9.96 12.18
C GLN A 76 11.69 -10.15 13.70
N ILE A 77 11.75 -9.06 14.47
CA ILE A 77 11.70 -9.12 15.93
C ILE A 77 10.35 -9.69 16.40
N THR A 78 9.24 -9.21 15.83
CA THR A 78 7.90 -9.60 16.31
C THR A 78 7.49 -10.98 15.82
N LEU A 79 7.49 -11.24 14.51
CA LEU A 79 6.98 -12.47 13.92
C LEU A 79 7.99 -13.63 13.99
N ALA A 80 9.28 -13.34 13.85
CA ALA A 80 10.30 -14.39 13.83
C ALA A 80 10.91 -14.64 15.22
N GLN A 81 11.32 -13.61 15.95
CA GLN A 81 11.96 -13.79 17.26
C GLN A 81 10.97 -14.00 18.40
N ASN A 82 10.00 -13.10 18.56
CA ASN A 82 9.05 -13.15 19.68
C ASN A 82 8.00 -14.25 19.49
N LEU A 83 7.34 -14.27 18.32
CA LEU A 83 6.23 -15.19 18.04
C LEU A 83 6.67 -16.53 17.41
N LYS A 84 7.90 -16.61 16.86
CA LYS A 84 8.44 -17.81 16.18
C LYS A 84 7.54 -18.35 15.07
N LEU A 85 6.72 -17.49 14.49
CA LEU A 85 5.75 -17.81 13.43
C LEU A 85 6.45 -17.93 12.07
N LEU A 86 7.39 -17.04 11.77
CA LEU A 86 8.06 -16.96 10.47
C LEU A 86 9.59 -17.08 10.61
N PRO A 87 10.30 -17.49 9.55
CA PRO A 87 11.76 -17.46 9.53
C PRO A 87 12.30 -16.03 9.62
N VAL A 88 13.49 -15.89 10.20
CA VAL A 88 14.15 -14.59 10.39
C VAL A 88 14.69 -14.04 9.06
N SER A 89 15.33 -14.89 8.26
CA SER A 89 15.99 -14.51 7.01
C SER A 89 16.18 -15.70 6.08
N GLY A 90 16.61 -15.40 4.85
CA GLY A 90 16.90 -16.38 3.81
C GLY A 90 15.69 -16.70 2.93
N ARG A 91 15.91 -17.62 2.00
CA ARG A 91 14.92 -18.06 1.00
C ARG A 91 14.40 -19.48 1.21
N PHE A 92 15.12 -20.29 1.97
CA PHE A 92 14.77 -21.67 2.29
C PHE A 92 15.46 -22.12 3.57
N ASN A 93 15.03 -23.26 4.13
CA ASN A 93 15.64 -23.82 5.34
C ASN A 93 17.00 -24.45 5.00
N PRO A 94 18.13 -23.98 5.58
CA PRO A 94 19.45 -24.54 5.31
C PRO A 94 19.66 -25.98 5.79
N ARG A 95 18.75 -26.50 6.62
CA ARG A 95 18.81 -27.87 7.16
C ARG A 95 18.08 -28.90 6.30
N MET A 96 17.32 -28.45 5.30
CA MET A 96 16.63 -29.33 4.36
C MET A 96 17.45 -29.42 3.07
N GLU A 97 17.32 -30.53 2.36
CA GLU A 97 17.88 -30.65 1.01
C GLU A 97 17.23 -29.60 0.11
N TYR A 98 18.06 -28.87 -0.64
CA TYR A 98 17.56 -27.82 -1.50
C TYR A 98 16.87 -28.45 -2.71
N PRO A 99 15.60 -28.09 -3.02
CA PRO A 99 14.85 -28.70 -4.10
C PRO A 99 15.52 -28.43 -5.47
N GLN A 100 15.35 -29.35 -6.40
CA GLN A 100 15.92 -29.22 -7.75
C GLN A 100 15.37 -27.96 -8.45
N VAL A 101 16.27 -27.20 -9.06
CA VAL A 101 15.96 -25.91 -9.68
C VAL A 101 15.70 -26.11 -11.17
N TYR A 102 14.45 -25.90 -11.59
CA TYR A 102 14.06 -25.94 -13.00
C TYR A 102 13.85 -24.54 -13.57
N THR A 103 13.07 -23.72 -12.86
CA THR A 103 12.67 -22.37 -13.29
C THR A 103 13.36 -21.27 -12.51
N GLY A 104 13.88 -21.58 -11.33
CA GLY A 104 14.40 -20.59 -10.40
C GLY A 104 13.31 -19.92 -9.56
N LEU A 105 12.04 -20.31 -9.72
CA LEU A 105 10.94 -19.92 -8.84
C LEU A 105 10.69 -21.04 -7.83
N LEU A 106 11.14 -20.84 -6.60
CA LEU A 106 11.19 -21.91 -5.58
C LEU A 106 9.81 -22.55 -5.29
N LEU A 107 8.74 -21.75 -5.28
CA LEU A 107 7.38 -22.27 -5.09
C LEU A 107 6.92 -23.16 -6.24
N LEU A 108 7.30 -22.81 -7.47
CA LEU A 108 6.93 -23.58 -8.65
C LEU A 108 7.82 -24.82 -8.77
N ASP A 109 9.11 -24.68 -8.51
CA ASP A 109 10.08 -25.79 -8.53
C ASP A 109 9.73 -26.85 -7.48
N THR A 110 9.33 -26.46 -6.26
CA THR A 110 8.89 -27.40 -5.22
C THR A 110 7.57 -28.10 -5.56
N LEU A 111 6.65 -27.40 -6.23
CA LEU A 111 5.40 -27.99 -6.72
C LEU A 111 5.65 -29.00 -7.85
N LEU A 112 6.53 -28.68 -8.79
CA LEU A 112 6.94 -29.57 -9.88
C LEU A 112 7.69 -30.80 -9.36
N ALA A 113 8.51 -30.64 -8.33
CA ALA A 113 9.21 -31.74 -7.66
C ALA A 113 8.27 -32.66 -6.85
N GLY A 114 7.01 -32.25 -6.64
CA GLY A 114 6.03 -33.02 -5.85
C GLY A 114 6.28 -33.00 -4.34
N ASP A 115 7.20 -32.17 -3.85
CA ASP A 115 7.53 -32.08 -2.43
C ASP A 115 6.68 -30.99 -1.73
N LEU A 116 5.57 -31.45 -1.15
CA LEU A 116 4.65 -30.57 -0.41
C LEU A 116 5.28 -30.00 0.88
N ALA A 117 6.25 -30.68 1.48
CA ALA A 117 6.92 -30.21 2.69
C ALA A 117 7.90 -29.07 2.36
N ALA A 118 8.65 -29.21 1.28
CA ALA A 118 9.47 -28.13 0.74
C ALA A 118 8.62 -26.96 0.26
N PHE A 119 7.47 -27.19 -0.39
CA PHE A 119 6.55 -26.13 -0.79
C PHE A 119 6.03 -25.32 0.40
N ALA A 120 5.54 -26.00 1.46
CA ALA A 120 5.08 -25.34 2.67
C ALA A 120 6.20 -24.53 3.35
N THR A 121 7.42 -25.05 3.32
CA THR A 121 8.60 -24.34 3.80
C THR A 121 8.86 -23.09 2.96
N ALA A 122 8.98 -23.22 1.63
CA ALA A 122 9.19 -22.10 0.72
C ALA A 122 8.12 -21.00 0.87
N LEU A 123 6.85 -21.40 1.04
CA LEU A 123 5.75 -20.48 1.30
C LEU A 123 5.94 -19.71 2.62
N ARG A 124 6.41 -20.38 3.67
CA ARG A 124 6.70 -19.73 4.95
C ARG A 124 7.82 -18.68 4.83
N TYR A 125 8.82 -18.92 3.98
CA TYR A 125 9.92 -17.98 3.76
C TYR A 125 9.51 -16.76 2.90
N ILE A 126 8.60 -16.91 1.93
CA ILE A 126 8.20 -15.79 1.06
C ILE A 126 7.21 -14.82 1.73
N ILE A 127 6.43 -15.29 2.72
CA ILE A 127 5.44 -14.45 3.43
C ILE A 127 6.10 -13.21 4.04
N MET A 128 7.32 -13.37 4.57
CA MET A 128 8.02 -12.29 5.27
C MET A 128 8.39 -11.12 4.33
N PRO A 129 9.14 -11.33 3.22
CA PRO A 129 9.34 -10.30 2.20
C PRO A 129 8.04 -9.75 1.61
N ALA A 130 7.06 -10.64 1.36
CA ALA A 130 5.78 -10.24 0.77
C ALA A 130 5.04 -9.25 1.67
N LEU A 131 4.95 -9.51 2.98
CA LEU A 131 4.32 -8.61 3.94
C LEU A 131 5.04 -7.26 4.03
N CYS A 132 6.39 -7.28 4.06
CA CYS A 132 7.19 -6.05 4.10
C CYS A 132 6.90 -5.14 2.90
N GLN A 133 6.85 -5.73 1.71
CA GLN A 133 6.60 -5.02 0.45
C GLN A 133 5.13 -4.60 0.31
N SER A 134 4.19 -5.48 0.66
CA SER A 134 2.78 -5.24 0.43
C SER A 134 2.19 -4.20 1.38
N LEU A 135 2.67 -4.12 2.63
CA LEU A 135 2.02 -3.30 3.66
C LEU A 135 1.96 -1.81 3.27
N LEU A 136 3.04 -1.27 2.69
CA LEU A 136 3.08 0.12 2.25
C LEU A 136 2.18 0.37 1.05
N VAL A 137 2.26 -0.51 0.05
CA VAL A 137 1.43 -0.39 -1.15
C VAL A 137 -0.05 -0.48 -0.78
N ILE A 138 -0.44 -1.44 0.07
CA ILE A 138 -1.82 -1.60 0.53
C ILE A 138 -2.30 -0.37 1.29
N ALA A 139 -1.49 0.17 2.21
CA ALA A 139 -1.87 1.35 2.98
C ALA A 139 -2.12 2.57 2.08
N LEU A 140 -1.23 2.80 1.11
CA LEU A 140 -1.32 3.92 0.20
C LEU A 140 -2.48 3.75 -0.79
N VAL A 141 -2.61 2.59 -1.42
CA VAL A 141 -3.69 2.26 -2.36
C VAL A 141 -5.04 2.34 -1.67
N THR A 142 -5.19 1.78 -0.46
CA THR A 142 -6.46 1.84 0.29
C THR A 142 -6.84 3.26 0.65
N ARG A 143 -5.86 4.10 1.05
CA ARG A 143 -6.09 5.51 1.37
C ARG A 143 -6.57 6.28 0.14
N THR A 144 -5.88 6.15 -0.99
CA THR A 144 -6.23 6.84 -2.24
C THR A 144 -7.60 6.36 -2.73
N LEU A 145 -7.81 5.06 -2.82
CA LEU A 145 -9.08 4.47 -3.26
C LEU A 145 -10.24 4.93 -2.38
N ARG A 146 -10.06 4.99 -1.06
CA ARG A 146 -11.09 5.50 -0.14
C ARG A 146 -11.39 6.97 -0.38
N GLY A 147 -10.38 7.80 -0.63
CA GLY A 147 -10.55 9.22 -0.96
C GLY A 147 -11.37 9.40 -2.23
N ASP A 148 -10.95 8.72 -3.30
CA ASP A 148 -11.64 8.76 -4.60
C ASP A 148 -13.11 8.32 -4.48
N MET A 149 -13.37 7.25 -3.73
CA MET A 149 -14.74 6.77 -3.49
C MET A 149 -15.58 7.81 -2.75
N LEU A 150 -15.03 8.47 -1.72
CA LEU A 150 -15.76 9.52 -0.99
C LEU A 150 -16.07 10.73 -1.87
N ASP A 151 -15.18 11.09 -2.79
CA ASP A 151 -15.41 12.17 -3.74
C ASP A 151 -16.45 11.78 -4.81
N LEU A 152 -16.36 10.56 -5.34
CA LEU A 152 -17.34 10.04 -6.30
C LEU A 152 -18.75 9.92 -5.69
N MET A 153 -18.87 9.59 -4.40
CA MET A 153 -20.16 9.53 -3.70
C MET A 153 -20.90 10.87 -3.67
N ARG A 154 -20.17 11.99 -3.76
CA ARG A 154 -20.74 13.34 -3.72
C ARG A 154 -21.21 13.84 -5.10
N LYS A 155 -21.01 13.05 -6.17
CA LYS A 155 -21.39 13.43 -7.53
C LYS A 155 -22.85 13.12 -7.83
N ASP A 156 -23.47 13.95 -8.67
CA ASP A 156 -24.91 13.89 -8.99
C ASP A 156 -25.37 12.55 -9.56
N PHE A 157 -24.50 11.83 -10.29
CA PHE A 157 -24.86 10.52 -10.85
C PHE A 157 -25.20 9.48 -9.77
N VAL A 158 -24.66 9.62 -8.55
CA VAL A 158 -24.99 8.74 -7.42
C VAL A 158 -26.37 9.07 -6.88
N MET A 159 -26.72 10.35 -6.79
CA MET A 159 -28.07 10.80 -6.41
C MET A 159 -29.11 10.29 -7.42
N VAL A 160 -28.82 10.42 -8.72
CA VAL A 160 -29.69 9.91 -9.79
C VAL A 160 -29.81 8.39 -9.73
N ALA A 161 -28.72 7.66 -9.49
CA ALA A 161 -28.75 6.21 -9.35
C ALA A 161 -29.64 5.75 -8.17
N ARG A 162 -29.55 6.43 -7.02
CA ARG A 162 -30.41 6.17 -5.86
C ARG A 162 -31.87 6.51 -6.13
N ALA A 163 -32.14 7.63 -6.82
CA ALA A 163 -33.49 8.03 -7.20
C ALA A 163 -34.16 7.02 -8.15
N ASN A 164 -33.37 6.35 -9.00
CA ASN A 164 -33.83 5.26 -9.87
C ASN A 164 -34.01 3.91 -9.14
N GLY A 165 -33.85 3.86 -7.81
CA GLY A 165 -34.03 2.64 -7.02
C GLY A 165 -32.92 1.60 -7.18
N ILE A 166 -31.74 1.99 -7.71
CA ILE A 166 -30.61 1.07 -7.85
C ILE A 166 -30.10 0.67 -6.46
N HIS A 167 -29.90 -0.64 -6.27
CA HIS A 167 -29.44 -1.20 -5.01
C HIS A 167 -28.05 -0.67 -4.62
N GLU A 168 -27.88 -0.23 -3.38
CA GLU A 168 -26.66 0.43 -2.89
C GLU A 168 -25.40 -0.40 -3.19
N ARG A 169 -25.44 -1.73 -2.99
CA ARG A 169 -24.31 -2.64 -3.30
C ARG A 169 -23.87 -2.58 -4.77
N LEU A 170 -24.80 -2.39 -5.71
CA LEU A 170 -24.48 -2.24 -7.13
C LEU A 170 -23.84 -0.88 -7.41
N ILE A 171 -24.31 0.18 -6.75
CA ILE A 171 -23.70 1.52 -6.80
C ILE A 171 -22.24 1.45 -6.34
N TRP A 172 -21.97 0.81 -5.20
CA TRP A 172 -20.61 0.61 -4.68
C TRP A 172 -19.71 -0.19 -5.62
N MET A 173 -20.11 -1.41 -5.98
CA MET A 173 -19.24 -2.33 -6.72
C MET A 173 -19.06 -1.95 -8.19
N ARG A 174 -20.11 -1.44 -8.85
CA ARG A 174 -20.09 -1.25 -10.31
C ARG A 174 -19.88 0.19 -10.75
N TYR A 175 -20.43 1.16 -10.02
CA TYR A 175 -20.38 2.58 -10.42
C TYR A 175 -19.28 3.34 -9.70
N LEU A 176 -19.15 3.19 -8.38
CA LEU A 176 -18.11 3.85 -7.59
C LEU A 176 -16.75 3.21 -7.81
N MET A 177 -16.64 1.91 -7.56
CA MET A 177 -15.36 1.20 -7.60
C MET A 177 -14.72 1.22 -9.00
N LYS A 178 -15.51 1.05 -10.07
CA LYS A 178 -15.00 1.13 -11.44
C LYS A 178 -14.39 2.50 -11.76
N ASN A 179 -15.03 3.60 -11.34
CA ASN A 179 -14.52 4.95 -11.58
C ASN A 179 -13.31 5.28 -10.70
N ALA A 180 -13.27 4.80 -9.45
CA ALA A 180 -12.12 4.98 -8.55
C ALA A 180 -10.89 4.15 -8.98
N LEU A 181 -11.12 2.97 -9.59
CA LEU A 181 -10.05 2.11 -10.09
C LEU A 181 -9.22 2.75 -11.20
N ILE A 182 -9.80 3.68 -11.98
CA ILE A 182 -9.11 4.35 -13.09
C ILE A 182 -7.88 5.10 -12.58
N ALA A 183 -8.05 5.94 -11.55
CA ALA A 183 -6.94 6.68 -10.94
C ALA A 183 -5.98 5.76 -10.16
N THR A 184 -6.55 4.75 -9.48
CA THR A 184 -5.77 3.81 -8.66
C THR A 184 -4.82 2.94 -9.51
N VAL A 185 -5.23 2.52 -10.71
CA VAL A 185 -4.41 1.69 -11.60
C VAL A 185 -3.20 2.45 -12.11
N SER A 186 -3.35 3.71 -12.52
CA SER A 186 -2.22 4.55 -12.93
C SER A 186 -1.22 4.74 -11.78
N MET A 187 -1.73 4.90 -10.55
CA MET A 187 -0.90 4.98 -9.36
C MET A 187 -0.14 3.68 -9.08
N LEU A 188 -0.77 2.52 -9.29
CA LEU A 188 -0.13 1.21 -9.10
C LEU A 188 1.09 1.02 -10.02
N GLY A 189 1.00 1.44 -11.30
CA GLY A 189 2.14 1.35 -12.22
C GLY A 189 3.37 2.11 -11.70
N PHE A 190 3.16 3.35 -11.24
CA PHE A 190 4.20 4.15 -10.59
C PHE A 190 4.75 3.47 -9.32
N LEU A 191 3.86 2.93 -8.47
CA LEU A 191 4.27 2.29 -7.22
C LEU A 191 5.11 1.03 -7.44
N ILE A 192 4.84 0.25 -8.49
CA ILE A 192 5.67 -0.93 -8.80
C ILE A 192 7.11 -0.51 -9.10
N GLY A 193 7.30 0.55 -9.90
CA GLY A 193 8.63 1.11 -10.17
C GLY A 193 9.32 1.61 -8.90
N TYR A 194 8.59 2.28 -8.03
CA TYR A 194 9.09 2.73 -6.73
C TYR A 194 9.53 1.56 -5.82
N GLN A 195 8.75 0.46 -5.79
CA GLN A 195 9.06 -0.72 -4.97
C GLN A 195 10.31 -1.46 -5.44
N LEU A 196 10.61 -1.46 -6.74
CA LEU A 196 11.86 -2.06 -7.25
C LEU A 196 13.11 -1.35 -6.68
N GLY A 197 13.06 -0.04 -6.50
CA GLY A 197 14.15 0.72 -5.86
C GLY A 197 14.27 0.43 -4.35
N GLY A 198 13.14 0.39 -3.64
CA GLY A 198 13.10 0.09 -2.21
C GLY A 198 13.42 -1.37 -1.86
N ALA A 199 13.28 -2.28 -2.81
CA ALA A 199 13.51 -3.71 -2.62
C ALA A 199 14.95 -4.04 -2.21
N VAL A 200 15.94 -3.29 -2.68
CA VAL A 200 17.38 -3.55 -2.43
C VAL A 200 17.68 -3.68 -0.93
N LEU A 201 17.21 -2.73 -0.12
CA LEU A 201 17.43 -2.72 1.32
C LEU A 201 16.69 -3.84 2.04
N ILE A 202 15.46 -4.14 1.60
CA ILE A 202 14.64 -5.21 2.17
C ILE A 202 15.26 -6.57 1.87
N GLU A 203 15.72 -6.78 0.63
CA GLU A 203 16.42 -7.98 0.22
C GLU A 203 17.71 -8.18 1.03
N HIS A 204 18.44 -7.10 1.31
CA HIS A 204 19.62 -7.17 2.16
C HIS A 204 19.29 -7.56 3.61
N VAL A 205 18.31 -6.90 4.23
CA VAL A 205 17.89 -7.16 5.63
C VAL A 205 17.32 -8.57 5.82
N LEU A 206 16.55 -9.06 4.85
CA LEU A 206 15.96 -10.39 4.90
C LEU A 206 16.90 -11.49 4.38
N ASP A 207 18.11 -11.14 3.94
CA ASP A 207 19.03 -12.01 3.21
C ASP A 207 18.35 -12.77 2.07
N TRP A 208 17.51 -12.05 1.32
CA TRP A 208 16.79 -12.57 0.18
C TRP A 208 17.62 -12.41 -1.09
N PRO A 209 17.90 -13.51 -1.84
CA PRO A 209 18.72 -13.45 -3.04
C PRO A 209 17.91 -12.88 -4.21
N GLY A 210 17.92 -11.56 -4.32
CA GLY A 210 17.30 -10.80 -5.40
C GLY A 210 18.29 -9.95 -6.20
N ILE A 211 17.78 -9.32 -7.26
CA ILE A 211 18.57 -8.50 -8.18
C ILE A 211 19.10 -7.25 -7.46
N GLY A 212 18.33 -6.71 -6.52
CA GLY A 212 18.75 -5.58 -5.72
C GLY A 212 19.93 -5.91 -4.82
N GLN A 213 19.85 -7.02 -4.09
CA GLN A 213 20.95 -7.53 -3.25
C GLN A 213 22.20 -7.83 -4.09
N TYR A 214 22.03 -8.37 -5.30
CA TYR A 214 23.12 -8.62 -6.24
C TYR A 214 23.80 -7.32 -6.68
N ALA A 215 23.03 -6.32 -7.10
CA ALA A 215 23.55 -5.01 -7.49
C ALA A 215 24.25 -4.29 -6.31
N LEU A 216 23.70 -4.40 -5.10
CA LEU A 216 24.31 -3.86 -3.88
C LEU A 216 25.66 -4.52 -3.58
N LYS A 217 25.74 -5.85 -3.66
CA LYS A 217 27.00 -6.59 -3.46
C LYS A 217 28.05 -6.18 -4.50
N ALA A 218 27.66 -6.04 -5.76
CA ALA A 218 28.55 -5.57 -6.82
C ALA A 218 29.02 -4.12 -6.60
N ALA A 219 28.13 -3.23 -6.14
CA ALA A 219 28.47 -1.86 -5.79
C ALA A 219 29.51 -1.77 -4.66
N LEU A 220 29.39 -2.62 -3.64
CA LEU A 220 30.38 -2.71 -2.56
C LEU A 220 31.74 -3.23 -3.04
N LEU A 221 31.74 -4.10 -4.05
CA LEU A 221 32.94 -4.64 -4.67
C LEU A 221 33.49 -3.78 -5.82
N LEU A 222 32.87 -2.62 -6.10
CA LEU A 222 33.21 -1.75 -7.24
C LEU A 222 33.19 -2.47 -8.60
N ASP A 223 32.37 -3.51 -8.73
CA ASP A 223 32.20 -4.22 -10.00
C ASP A 223 31.10 -3.54 -10.83
N PHE A 224 31.53 -2.72 -11.79
CA PHE A 224 30.63 -1.89 -12.60
C PHE A 224 29.76 -2.69 -13.57
N GLN A 225 30.22 -3.87 -14.02
CA GLN A 225 29.53 -4.63 -15.06
C GLN A 225 28.18 -5.19 -14.56
N PRO A 226 28.09 -5.84 -13.38
CA PRO A 226 26.82 -6.21 -12.77
C PRO A 226 25.90 -5.03 -12.46
N ILE A 227 26.44 -3.89 -12.03
CA ILE A 227 25.65 -2.69 -11.70
C ILE A 227 24.95 -2.17 -12.96
N MET A 228 25.68 -2.04 -14.07
CA MET A 228 25.11 -1.63 -15.36
C MET A 228 24.06 -2.62 -15.85
N GLY A 229 24.35 -3.93 -15.78
CA GLY A 229 23.40 -4.97 -16.17
C GLY A 229 22.11 -4.95 -15.34
N ALA A 230 22.23 -4.84 -14.02
CA ALA A 230 21.07 -4.74 -13.12
C ALA A 230 20.26 -3.46 -13.39
N THR A 231 20.92 -2.33 -13.61
CA THR A 231 20.25 -1.04 -13.91
C THR A 231 19.47 -1.11 -15.22
N LEU A 232 20.08 -1.66 -16.29
CA LEU A 232 19.39 -1.85 -17.57
C LEU A 232 18.21 -2.81 -17.46
N PHE A 233 18.39 -3.93 -16.74
CA PHE A 233 17.33 -4.90 -16.53
C PHE A 233 16.14 -4.29 -15.78
N VAL A 234 16.39 -3.61 -14.65
CA VAL A 234 15.34 -2.93 -13.87
C VAL A 234 14.65 -1.85 -14.72
N GLY A 235 15.41 -1.06 -15.49
CA GLY A 235 14.85 -0.07 -16.40
C GLY A 235 13.90 -0.69 -17.44
N CYS A 236 14.31 -1.80 -18.06
CA CYS A 236 13.46 -2.55 -19.00
C CYS A 236 12.17 -3.05 -18.33
N VAL A 237 12.27 -3.63 -17.13
CA VAL A 237 11.10 -4.09 -16.36
C VAL A 237 10.15 -2.93 -16.06
N VAL A 238 10.66 -1.76 -15.65
CA VAL A 238 9.83 -0.57 -15.39
C VAL A 238 9.09 -0.13 -16.65
N VAL A 239 9.75 -0.09 -17.80
CA VAL A 239 9.09 0.25 -19.09
C VAL A 239 7.99 -0.76 -19.42
N VAL A 240 8.25 -2.06 -19.26
CA VAL A 240 7.25 -3.11 -19.52
C VAL A 240 6.06 -3.00 -18.57
N VAL A 241 6.30 -2.78 -17.28
CA VAL A 241 5.23 -2.61 -16.28
C VAL A 241 4.38 -1.37 -16.57
N ASN A 242 5.01 -0.26 -16.95
CA ASN A 242 4.28 0.96 -17.33
C ASN A 242 3.43 0.72 -18.58
N LEU A 243 3.97 0.04 -19.60
CA LEU A 243 3.21 -0.33 -20.80
C LEU A 243 2.01 -1.22 -20.45
N ILE A 244 2.19 -2.21 -19.58
CA ILE A 244 1.09 -3.06 -19.08
C ILE A 244 0.04 -2.20 -18.36
N THR A 245 0.48 -1.28 -17.50
CA THR A 245 -0.42 -0.38 -16.76
C THR A 245 -1.26 0.48 -17.71
N ASP A 246 -0.64 1.05 -18.75
CA ASP A 246 -1.33 1.83 -19.77
C ASP A 246 -2.35 0.99 -20.57
N ILE A 247 -2.01 -0.27 -20.87
CA ILE A 247 -2.94 -1.21 -21.52
C ILE A 247 -4.12 -1.53 -20.59
N VAL A 248 -3.87 -1.83 -19.32
CA VAL A 248 -4.92 -2.11 -18.33
C VAL A 248 -5.82 -0.89 -18.15
N TYR A 249 -5.26 0.31 -18.08
CA TYR A 249 -6.00 1.57 -18.04
C TYR A 249 -6.95 1.70 -19.24
N ARG A 250 -6.47 1.44 -20.47
CA ARG A 250 -7.29 1.43 -21.69
C ARG A 250 -8.41 0.37 -21.68
N LEU A 251 -8.21 -0.76 -21.01
CA LEU A 251 -9.23 -1.81 -20.88
C LEU A 251 -10.32 -1.44 -19.86
N ILE A 252 -9.95 -0.77 -18.78
CA ILE A 252 -10.88 -0.38 -17.70
C ILE A 252 -11.77 0.78 -18.12
N ASP A 253 -11.22 1.76 -18.82
CA ASP A 253 -11.98 2.90 -19.34
C ASP A 253 -12.16 2.81 -20.87
N PRO A 254 -13.27 2.24 -21.36
CA PRO A 254 -13.58 2.20 -22.78
C PRO A 254 -13.96 3.58 -23.35
N ARG A 255 -14.10 4.64 -22.53
CA ARG A 255 -14.37 6.01 -23.04
C ARG A 255 -13.16 6.63 -23.72
N ILE A 256 -11.96 6.11 -23.43
CA ILE A 256 -10.72 6.49 -24.11
C ILE A 256 -10.63 5.83 -25.51
N ARG A 257 -11.58 4.95 -25.87
CA ARG A 257 -11.75 4.46 -27.24
C ARG A 257 -12.61 5.44 -28.05
N ALA A 258 -12.07 6.60 -28.37
CA ALA A 258 -12.47 7.37 -29.55
C ALA A 258 -11.56 8.58 -29.72
N THR A 259 -10.54 8.47 -30.59
CA THR A 259 -10.35 9.33 -31.77
C THR A 259 -9.38 8.62 -32.69
#